data_AF-R0D408-F1
#
_entry.id   AF-R0D408-F1
#
_cell.length_a   1.000
_cell.length_b   1.000
_cell.length_c   1.000
_cell.angle_alpha   90.00
_cell.angle_beta   90.00
_cell.angle_gamma   90.00
#
_symmetry.space_group_name_H-M   'P 1'
#
loop_
_entity.id
_entity.type
_entity.pdbx_description
1 polymer ?
#
loop_
_entity_poly.entity_id
_entity_poly.type
_entity_poly.pdbx_seq_one_letter_code
_entity_poly.pdbx_strand_id
1 'polypeptide(L)'
;MYPVEFPEQNSVFVAEGCDDLPACKQYNEQFATDEVISLWRFSDDDLADILKQIKAGIRPEIHLDVIGGQPPVSMWVRKNED
;
A
#
# COMPACT_ATOMS: atom_id res chain seq x y z
N MET A 1 0.33 3.48 -6.90
CA MET A 1 1.30 3.63 -5.80
C MET A 1 2.30 2.49 -5.89
N TYR A 2 3.46 2.57 -5.22
CA TYR A 2 4.45 1.49 -5.21
C TYR A 2 5.09 1.32 -3.83
N PRO A 3 5.46 0.09 -3.44
CA PRO A 3 6.16 -0.13 -2.20
C PRO A 3 7.59 0.42 -2.29
N VAL A 4 8.14 0.85 -1.17
CA VAL A 4 9.51 1.41 -1.10
C VAL A 4 10.26 0.85 0.10
N GLU A 5 11.58 0.76 -0.02
CA GLU A 5 12.44 0.40 1.10
C GLU A 5 12.40 1.46 2.21
N PHE A 6 12.54 1.02 3.46
CA PHE A 6 12.49 1.87 4.64
C PHE A 6 13.37 1.33 5.78
N PRO A 7 13.85 2.18 6.71
CA PRO A 7 14.87 1.79 7.70
C PRO A 7 14.48 0.61 8.61
N GLU A 8 13.20 0.48 8.94
CA GLU A 8 12.67 -0.56 9.82
C GLU A 8 12.44 -1.90 9.11
N GLN A 9 12.64 -1.97 7.79
CA GLN A 9 12.47 -3.18 6.99
C GLN A 9 13.37 -4.32 7.49
N ASN A 10 12.78 -5.50 7.69
CA ASN A 10 13.48 -6.72 8.10
C ASN A 10 13.02 -7.98 7.35
N SER A 11 12.11 -7.84 6.38
CA SER A 11 11.56 -8.94 5.59
C SER A 11 11.21 -8.45 4.18
N VAL A 12 11.16 -9.38 3.23
CA VAL A 12 10.65 -9.15 1.87
C VAL A 12 9.69 -10.29 1.56
N PHE A 13 8.47 -9.96 1.16
CA PHE A 13 7.51 -10.94 0.67
C PHE A 13 7.58 -11.02 -0.85
N VAL A 14 7.61 -12.26 -1.35
CA VAL A 14 7.70 -12.54 -2.78
C VAL A 14 6.54 -13.48 -3.13
N ALA A 15 5.81 -13.15 -4.19
CA ALA A 15 4.74 -13.98 -4.74
C ALA A 15 4.98 -14.16 -6.23
N GLU A 16 4.68 -15.36 -6.76
CA GLU A 16 4.87 -15.66 -8.18
C GLU A 16 4.05 -14.69 -9.05
N GLY A 17 4.71 -14.04 -10.01
CA GLY A 17 4.07 -13.07 -10.89
C GLY A 17 3.81 -11.69 -10.26
N CYS A 18 4.32 -11.43 -9.05
CA CYS A 18 4.26 -10.13 -8.39
C CYS A 18 5.67 -9.55 -8.16
N ASP A 19 5.73 -8.24 -7.98
CA ASP A 19 6.94 -7.56 -7.53
C ASP A 19 7.21 -7.83 -6.03
N ASP A 20 8.46 -7.65 -5.62
CA ASP A 20 8.89 -7.77 -4.23
C ASP A 20 8.19 -6.73 -3.34
N LEU A 21 7.72 -7.17 -2.17
CA LEU A 21 7.12 -6.31 -1.16
C LEU A 21 8.05 -6.17 0.07
N PRO A 22 8.82 -5.07 0.18
CA PRO A 22 9.56 -4.75 1.39
C PRO A 22 8.64 -4.56 2.60
N ALA A 23 8.99 -5.18 3.72
CA ALA A 23 8.18 -5.12 4.94
C ALA A 23 8.98 -5.19 6.25
N CYS A 24 8.36 -4.72 7.32
CA CYS A 24 8.78 -4.92 8.70
C CYS A 24 7.81 -5.89 9.38
N LYS A 25 8.35 -6.97 9.93
CA LYS A 25 7.65 -7.92 10.79
C LYS A 25 8.00 -7.63 12.23
N GLN A 26 6.99 -7.43 13.07
CA GLN A 26 7.17 -7.21 14.49
C GLN A 26 5.99 -7.78 15.28
N TYR A 27 6.19 -8.07 16.56
CA TYR A 27 5.08 -8.40 17.44
C TYR A 27 4.44 -7.11 17.94
N ASN A 28 3.13 -6.97 17.73
CA ASN A 28 2.37 -5.83 18.18
C ASN A 28 1.77 -6.12 19.58
N GLU A 29 2.38 -5.53 20.61
CA GLU A 29 1.99 -5.71 22.01
C GLU A 29 0.56 -5.22 22.31
N GLN A 30 0.09 -4.19 21.61
CA GLN A 30 -1.26 -3.63 21.83
C GLN A 30 -2.35 -4.62 21.43
N PHE A 31 -2.15 -5.34 20.33
CA PHE A 31 -3.12 -6.30 19.81
C PHE A 31 -2.75 -7.77 20.08
N ALA A 32 -1.63 -8.00 20.76
CA ALA A 32 -1.08 -9.31 21.07
C ALA A 32 -0.99 -10.24 19.84
N THR A 33 -0.46 -9.71 18.73
CA THR A 33 -0.41 -10.42 17.45
C THR A 33 0.79 -10.01 16.60
N ASP A 34 1.18 -10.86 15.66
CA ASP A 34 2.21 -10.52 14.67
C ASP A 34 1.66 -9.47 13.69
N GLU A 35 2.43 -8.42 13.48
CA GLU A 35 2.11 -7.33 12.56
C GLU A 35 3.12 -7.27 11.42
N VAL A 36 2.60 -6.91 10.24
CA VAL A 36 3.38 -6.71 9.02
C VAL A 36 3.12 -5.31 8.50
N ILE A 37 4.18 -4.50 8.44
CA ILE A 37 4.12 -3.11 7.98
C ILE A 37 4.84 -3.02 6.63
N SER A 38 4.23 -2.35 5.65
CA SER A 38 4.88 -1.97 4.39
C SER A 38 4.71 -0.48 4.15
N LEU A 39 5.71 0.17 3.53
CA LEU A 39 5.68 1.59 3.21
C LEU A 39 5.43 1.80 1.71
N TRP A 40 4.51 2.71 1.39
CA TRP A 40 4.10 2.98 0.02
C TRP A 40 4.27 4.45 -0.32
N ARG A 41 4.68 4.72 -1.56
CA ARG A 41 4.78 6.06 -2.14
C ARG A 41 3.78 6.22 -3.28
N PHE A 42 3.17 7.40 -3.35
CA PHE A 42 2.37 7.79 -4.50
C PHE A 42 3.26 7.98 -5.73
N SER A 43 2.80 7.48 -6.87
CA SER A 43 3.34 7.87 -8.17
C SER A 43 2.86 9.27 -8.56
N ASP A 44 3.51 9.88 -9.55
CA ASP A 44 3.09 11.19 -10.08
C ASP A 44 1.66 11.13 -10.64
N ASP A 45 1.27 10.00 -11.26
CA ASP A 45 -0.09 9.77 -11.75
C ASP A 45 -1.11 9.70 -10.60
N ASP A 46 -0.77 8.99 -9.51
CA ASP A 46 -1.61 8.95 -8.31
C ASP A 46 -1.81 10.37 -7.74
N LEU A 47 -0.75 11.17 -7.68
CA LEU A 47 -0.79 12.55 -7.20
C LEU A 47 -1.64 13.44 -8.10
N ALA A 48 -1.55 13.27 -9.42
CA ALA A 48 -2.36 13.98 -10.39
C ALA A 48 -3.85 13.66 -10.23
N ASP A 49 -4.19 12.38 -10.05
CA ASP A 49 -5.56 11.93 -9.83
C ASP A 49 -6.13 12.45 -8.49
N ILE A 50 -5.34 12.38 -7.41
CA ILE A 50 -5.69 12.97 -6.10
C ILE A 50 -5.98 14.46 -6.27
N LEU A 51 -5.11 15.19 -6.97
CA LEU A 51 -5.27 16.62 -7.18
C LEU A 51 -6.52 16.95 -8.02
N LYS A 52 -6.82 16.14 -9.04
CA LYS A 52 -8.05 16.25 -9.86
C LYS A 52 -9.30 16.11 -8.97
N GLN A 53 -9.32 15.10 -8.10
CA GLN A 53 -10.45 14.85 -7.19
C GLN A 53 -10.64 15.98 -6.19
N ILE A 54 -9.57 16.44 -5.54
CA ILE A 54 -9.63 17.55 -4.57
C ILE A 54 -10.17 18.82 -5.24
N LYS A 55 -9.71 19.16 -6.45
CA LYS A 55 -10.19 20.33 -7.20
C LYS A 55 -11.67 20.24 -7.57
N ALA A 56 -12.19 19.03 -7.73
CA ALA A 56 -13.61 18.77 -7.98
C ALA A 56 -14.47 18.73 -6.70
N GLY A 57 -13.89 18.99 -5.51
CA GLY A 57 -14.58 18.87 -4.23
C GLY A 57 -14.84 17.43 -3.79
N ILE A 58 -14.18 16.46 -4.43
CA ILE A 58 -14.29 15.04 -4.14
C ILE A 58 -13.17 14.66 -3.16
N ARG A 59 -13.50 13.88 -2.13
CA ARG A 59 -12.53 13.38 -1.17
C ARG A 59 -11.80 12.17 -1.78
N PRO A 60 -10.47 12.19 -1.91
CA PRO A 60 -9.73 11.04 -2.44
C PRO A 60 -9.86 9.81 -1.55
N GLU A 61 -9.94 8.65 -2.19
CA GLU A 61 -9.99 7.35 -1.54
C GLU A 61 -8.80 6.49 -1.99
N ILE A 62 -8.21 5.75 -1.06
CA ILE A 62 -7.14 4.78 -1.32
C ILE A 62 -7.75 3.40 -1.10
N HIS A 63 -7.60 2.54 -2.09
CA HIS A 63 -7.99 1.14 -1.99
C HIS A 63 -6.78 0.31 -1.54
N LEU A 64 -7.04 -0.58 -0.58
CA LEU A 64 -6.14 -1.65 -0.18
C LEU A 64 -6.85 -2.97 -0.51
N ASP A 65 -6.23 -3.76 -1.38
CA ASP A 65 -6.67 -5.12 -1.69
C ASP A 65 -5.72 -6.12 -1.04
N VAL A 66 -6.29 -7.08 -0.33
CA VAL A 66 -5.58 -8.16 0.35
C VAL A 66 -5.98 -9.46 -0.32
N ILE A 67 -5.08 -9.97 -1.17
CA ILE A 67 -5.36 -11.12 -2.01
C ILE A 67 -4.95 -12.39 -1.24
N GLY A 68 -5.94 -13.11 -0.70
CA GLY A 68 -5.73 -14.30 0.13
C GLY A 68 -5.30 -13.98 1.57
N GLY A 69 -4.78 -14.99 2.29
CA GLY A 69 -4.08 -14.78 3.57
C GLY A 69 -2.60 -14.57 3.26
N GLN A 70 -2.11 -13.33 3.41
CA GLN A 70 -0.78 -12.80 3.04
C GLN A 70 0.23 -13.80 2.39
N PRO A 71 0.82 -13.52 1.20
CA PRO A 71 0.77 -12.30 0.36
C PRO A 71 0.46 -12.59 -1.14
N PRO A 72 -0.44 -11.83 -1.78
CA PRO A 72 -0.15 -10.48 -2.31
C PRO A 72 -1.06 -9.35 -1.78
N VAL A 73 -0.55 -8.12 -1.71
CA VAL A 73 -1.36 -6.91 -1.47
C VAL A 73 -1.17 -5.89 -2.58
N SER A 74 -2.22 -5.12 -2.87
CA SER A 74 -2.17 -4.04 -3.87
C SER A 74 -2.79 -2.77 -3.29
N MET A 75 -2.16 -1.62 -3.54
CA MET A 75 -2.66 -0.32 -3.11
C MET A 75 -2.71 0.68 -4.27
N TRP A 76 -3.85 1.36 -4.43
CA TRP A 76 -4.03 2.34 -5.49
C TRP A 76 -5.01 3.45 -5.10
N VAL A 77 -4.88 4.61 -5.74
CA VAL A 77 -5.88 5.68 -5.65
C VAL A 77 -7.12 5.25 -6.42
N ARG A 78 -8.29 5.33 -5.80
CA ARG A 78 -9.56 5.08 -6.48
C ARG A 78 -9.73 6.14 -7.57
N LYS A 79 -9.78 5.70 -8.82
CA LYS A 79 -10.09 6.57 -9.95
C LYS A 79 -11.59 6.85 -9.97
N ASN A 80 -11.96 8.07 -10.30
CA ASN A 80 -13.34 8.33 -10.67
C ASN A 80 -13.59 7.63 -12.01
N GLU A 81 -14.68 6.86 -12.10
CA GLU A 81 -15.22 6.46 -13.39
C GLU A 81 -15.68 7.74 -14.09
N ASP A 82 -15.20 7.98 -15.31
CA ASP A 82 -15.60 9.13 -16.14
C ASP A 82 -17.08 9.02 -16.58
#